data_AF-A0AAD3CEG4-F1
#
_entry.id   AF-A0AAD3CEG4-F1
#
_cell.length_a   1.000
_cell.length_b   1.000
_cell.length_c   1.000
_cell.angle_alpha   90.00
_cell.angle_beta   90.00
_cell.angle_gamma   90.00
#
_symmetry.space_group_name_H-M   'P 1'
#
loop_
_entity.id
_entity.type
_entity.pdbx_description
1 polymer ?
#
loop_
_entity_poly.entity_id
_entity_poly.type
_entity_poly.pdbx_seq_one_letter_code
_entity_poly.pdbx_strand_id
1 'polypeptide(L)'
;MNYKKSNRHAVVMASLLLMGLSCTSAFSLLPKNKISSTTLYASNDTDNEESSSQIGTYNPFRLAVLKLGLTELRYTSPLNYEKREGIYKCANCNSELFSHEGKYDSGSGWPSFYKTFAEEKVAYKREWDGRIECACKNCGGHLGHAFPDGPKLMDIDAEILERLPSDDLKTFDLNNQYSRLPRYCINGAALKFYAKDE
;
A
#
# COMPACT_ATOMS: atom_id res chain seq x y z
N MET A 1 -61.50 -14.07 -16.00
CA MET A 1 -60.87 -14.51 -17.26
C MET A 1 -59.45 -14.98 -16.94
N ASN A 2 -59.07 -16.14 -17.46
CA ASN A 2 -58.12 -17.08 -16.86
C ASN A 2 -56.63 -16.76 -17.09
N TYR A 3 -55.83 -16.84 -16.02
CA TYR A 3 -54.37 -16.93 -16.09
C TYR A 3 -53.97 -18.41 -16.13
N LYS A 4 -53.41 -18.87 -17.26
CA LYS A 4 -52.95 -20.27 -17.41
C LYS A 4 -51.61 -20.46 -16.69
N LYS A 5 -51.65 -21.29 -15.65
CA LYS A 5 -50.50 -21.87 -14.94
C LYS A 5 -49.95 -23.04 -15.77
N SER A 6 -48.64 -23.11 -15.97
CA SER A 6 -47.95 -24.28 -16.54
C SER A 6 -46.93 -24.80 -15.52
N ASN A 7 -47.17 -26.02 -15.03
CA ASN A 7 -46.31 -26.84 -14.19
C ASN A 7 -46.04 -28.15 -14.94
N ARG A 8 -44.77 -28.54 -15.11
CA ARG A 8 -44.28 -29.94 -15.26
C ARG A 8 -42.81 -29.96 -14.78
N HIS A 9 -42.48 -30.36 -13.55
CA HIS A 9 -42.26 -31.71 -13.00
C HIS A 9 -41.19 -32.56 -13.71
N ALA A 10 -40.04 -32.78 -13.03
CA ALA A 10 -39.27 -34.03 -12.84
C ALA A 10 -37.91 -33.64 -12.21
N VAL A 11 -37.64 -33.76 -10.90
CA VAL A 11 -37.31 -34.97 -10.11
C VAL A 11 -36.26 -35.84 -10.78
N VAL A 12 -35.02 -35.84 -10.27
CA VAL A 12 -34.30 -37.03 -9.75
C VAL A 12 -33.28 -36.59 -8.70
N MET A 13 -33.45 -37.11 -7.49
CA MET A 13 -32.48 -37.15 -6.39
C MET A 13 -31.50 -38.31 -6.61
N ALA A 14 -30.22 -38.15 -6.31
CA ALA A 14 -29.36 -39.30 -5.97
C ALA A 14 -28.24 -38.86 -5.02
N SER A 15 -28.32 -39.38 -3.80
CA SER A 15 -27.42 -39.18 -2.67
C SER A 15 -26.33 -40.25 -2.61
N LEU A 16 -25.18 -39.86 -2.03
CA LEU A 16 -24.16 -40.62 -1.28
C LEU A 16 -23.86 -42.10 -1.59
N LEU A 17 -22.56 -42.40 -1.75
CA LEU A 17 -21.94 -43.60 -1.18
C LEU A 17 -20.50 -43.33 -0.75
N LEU A 18 -20.29 -43.43 0.56
CA LEU A 18 -19.01 -43.48 1.27
C LEU A 18 -18.64 -44.96 1.37
N MET A 19 -17.48 -45.39 0.86
CA MET A 19 -16.83 -46.64 1.29
C MET A 19 -15.31 -46.46 1.27
N GLY A 20 -14.73 -46.44 2.47
CA GLY A 20 -13.32 -46.73 2.65
C GLY A 20 -13.07 -48.22 2.45
N LEU A 21 -11.95 -48.55 1.83
CA LEU A 21 -11.38 -49.89 1.83
C LEU A 21 -9.94 -49.79 2.30
N SER A 22 -9.73 -50.40 3.45
CA SER A 22 -8.48 -50.64 4.15
C SER A 22 -7.53 -51.54 3.36
N CYS A 23 -6.25 -51.21 3.46
CA CYS A 23 -5.10 -52.10 3.66
C CYS A 23 -5.23 -53.54 3.13
N THR A 24 -4.55 -53.84 2.02
CA THR A 24 -3.88 -55.14 1.85
C THR A 24 -2.51 -54.94 1.22
N SER A 25 -1.53 -55.47 1.92
CA SER A 25 -0.11 -55.57 1.61
C SER A 25 0.21 -56.12 0.22
N ALA A 26 1.06 -55.41 -0.53
CA ALA A 26 1.88 -56.00 -1.58
C ALA A 26 3.34 -55.56 -1.35
N PHE A 27 4.04 -56.39 -0.58
CA PHE A 27 5.49 -56.38 -0.43
C PHE A 27 6.08 -57.01 -1.70
N SER A 28 6.66 -56.20 -2.58
CA SER A 28 7.49 -56.71 -3.68
C SER A 28 8.71 -55.79 -3.90
N LEU A 29 9.80 -56.25 -3.30
CA LEU A 29 11.21 -56.11 -3.66
C LEU A 29 11.52 -55.19 -4.86
N LEU A 30 12.05 -54.00 -4.55
CA LEU A 30 12.88 -53.23 -5.48
C LEU A 30 14.26 -52.95 -4.85
N PRO A 31 15.32 -52.91 -5.68
CA PRO A 31 16.70 -53.12 -5.24
C PRO A 31 17.25 -51.93 -4.45
N LYS A 32 18.00 -52.24 -3.39
CA LYS A 32 18.83 -51.30 -2.64
C LYS A 32 19.96 -50.79 -3.55
N ASN A 33 19.69 -49.71 -4.28
CA ASN A 33 20.75 -48.96 -4.95
C ASN A 33 21.20 -47.80 -4.06
N LYS A 34 22.53 -47.69 -3.98
CA LYS A 34 23.30 -46.95 -2.98
C LYS A 34 22.83 -45.49 -2.89
N ILE A 35 22.59 -45.07 -1.66
CA ILE A 35 22.49 -43.67 -1.26
C ILE A 35 23.84 -43.04 -1.62
N SER A 36 23.90 -42.36 -2.76
CA SER A 36 24.97 -41.41 -3.02
C SER A 36 24.52 -40.11 -2.37
N SER A 37 25.16 -39.78 -1.26
CA SER A 37 25.06 -38.47 -0.64
C SER A 37 25.51 -37.42 -1.65
N THR A 38 24.58 -36.90 -2.44
CA THR A 38 24.81 -35.64 -3.14
C THR A 38 24.72 -34.55 -2.09
N THR A 39 25.85 -34.33 -1.42
CA THR A 39 26.15 -33.07 -0.75
C THR A 39 25.89 -31.98 -1.78
N LEU A 40 24.82 -31.20 -1.59
CA LEU A 40 24.70 -29.91 -2.24
C LEU A 40 25.79 -29.02 -1.63
N TYR A 41 26.97 -29.07 -2.23
CA TYR A 41 27.99 -28.06 -2.02
C TYR A 41 27.40 -26.76 -2.57
N ALA A 42 27.02 -25.85 -1.67
CA ALA A 42 26.93 -24.45 -2.03
C ALA A 42 28.36 -23.99 -2.33
N SER A 43 28.62 -23.55 -3.56
CA SER A 43 29.83 -22.81 -3.86
C SER A 43 29.86 -21.59 -2.95
N ASN A 44 30.93 -21.46 -2.16
CA ASN A 44 31.25 -20.21 -1.51
C ASN A 44 31.85 -19.30 -2.58
N ASP A 45 30.97 -18.73 -3.39
CA ASP A 45 31.30 -17.55 -4.18
C ASP A 45 31.20 -16.37 -3.20
N THR A 46 32.34 -16.00 -2.61
CA THR A 46 32.47 -14.75 -1.86
C THR A 46 32.51 -13.60 -2.85
N ASP A 47 31.36 -13.33 -3.46
CA ASP A 47 31.05 -12.00 -3.95
C ASP A 47 30.64 -11.19 -2.72
N ASN A 48 31.59 -10.38 -2.28
CA ASN A 48 31.39 -9.38 -1.24
C ASN A 48 30.50 -8.27 -1.82
N GLU A 49 29.24 -8.60 -2.13
CA GLU A 49 28.19 -7.60 -2.20
C GLU A 49 27.88 -7.22 -0.75
N GLU A 50 28.29 -6.02 -0.39
CA GLU A 50 27.88 -5.34 0.82
C GLU A 50 26.34 -5.19 0.74
N SER A 51 25.64 -6.26 1.13
CA SER A 51 24.19 -6.35 1.18
C SER A 51 23.71 -5.26 2.11
N SER A 52 23.21 -4.17 1.50
CA SER A 52 22.71 -3.01 2.24
C SER A 52 21.78 -3.53 3.33
N SER A 53 22.19 -3.33 4.59
CA SER A 53 21.48 -3.73 5.79
C SER A 53 19.97 -3.53 5.62
N GLN A 54 19.19 -4.61 5.71
CA GLN A 54 17.75 -4.68 5.37
C GLN A 54 16.93 -3.52 5.94
N ILE A 55 16.69 -2.47 5.14
CA ILE A 55 15.71 -1.44 5.44
C ILE A 55 14.37 -1.90 4.84
N GLY A 56 13.52 -2.50 5.67
CA GLY A 56 12.17 -2.96 5.31
C GLY A 56 11.28 -3.13 6.54
N THR A 57 9.96 -3.10 6.35
CA THR A 57 9.01 -3.44 7.42
C THR A 57 8.59 -4.91 7.32
N TYR A 58 8.59 -5.62 8.44
CA TYR A 58 8.03 -6.99 8.54
C TYR A 58 6.62 -7.01 9.14
N ASN A 59 6.09 -5.85 9.54
CA ASN A 59 4.72 -5.76 10.04
C ASN A 59 3.73 -6.12 8.90
N PRO A 60 2.89 -7.16 9.06
CA PRO A 60 2.06 -7.69 7.99
C PRO A 60 1.03 -6.68 7.49
N PHE A 61 0.49 -5.84 8.38
CA PHE A 61 -0.48 -4.81 7.99
C PHE A 61 0.19 -3.71 7.16
N ARG A 62 1.38 -3.26 7.56
CA ARG A 62 2.16 -2.31 6.76
C ARG A 62 2.52 -2.90 5.39
N LEU A 63 2.87 -4.19 5.33
CA LEU A 63 3.14 -4.88 4.08
C LEU A 63 1.90 -4.95 3.18
N ALA A 64 0.72 -5.26 3.73
CA ALA A 64 -0.53 -5.25 2.97
C ALA A 64 -0.82 -3.87 2.37
N VAL A 65 -0.61 -2.79 3.13
CA VAL A 65 -0.76 -1.42 2.62
C VAL A 65 0.27 -1.12 1.54
N LEU A 66 1.56 -1.28 1.85
CA LEU A 66 2.67 -0.86 0.98
C LEU A 66 2.83 -1.72 -0.28
N LYS A 67 2.52 -3.01 -0.22
CA LYS A 67 2.79 -3.98 -1.30
C LYS A 67 1.54 -4.47 -2.00
N LEU A 68 0.39 -4.51 -1.32
CA LEU A 68 -0.88 -4.99 -1.88
C LEU A 68 -1.89 -3.87 -2.12
N GLY A 69 -1.55 -2.61 -1.82
CA GLY A 69 -2.44 -1.47 -2.04
C GLY A 69 -3.63 -1.43 -1.08
N LEU A 70 -3.55 -2.09 0.08
CA LEU A 70 -4.60 -2.03 1.08
C LEU A 70 -4.74 -0.59 1.60
N THR A 71 -5.98 -0.16 1.84
CA THR A 71 -6.27 1.10 2.53
C THR A 71 -6.66 0.81 3.97
N GLU A 72 -6.03 1.48 4.94
CA GLU A 72 -6.40 1.37 6.35
C GLU A 72 -7.77 1.99 6.61
N LEU A 73 -8.46 1.58 7.69
CA LEU A 73 -9.74 2.16 8.05
C LEU A 73 -9.57 3.62 8.51
N ARG A 74 -10.50 4.50 8.12
CA ARG A 74 -10.52 5.90 8.56
C ARG A 74 -10.54 6.01 10.09
N TYR A 75 -9.86 7.02 10.61
CA TYR A 75 -9.72 7.36 12.03
C TYR A 75 -9.02 6.31 12.90
N THR A 76 -8.38 5.29 12.29
CA THR A 76 -7.68 4.26 13.08
C THR A 76 -6.20 4.56 13.29
N SER A 77 -5.56 5.32 12.40
CA SER A 77 -4.14 5.63 12.55
C SER A 77 -3.92 6.76 13.55
N PRO A 78 -2.97 6.61 14.50
CA PRO A 78 -2.58 7.69 15.40
C PRO A 78 -1.97 8.88 14.64
N LEU A 79 -1.40 8.64 13.45
CA LEU A 79 -0.80 9.69 12.63
C LEU A 79 -1.83 10.61 11.98
N ASN A 80 -3.13 10.25 12.02
CA ASN A 80 -4.19 11.12 11.51
C ASN A 80 -4.19 12.47 12.25
N TYR A 81 -4.02 12.45 13.57
CA TYR A 81 -4.05 13.64 14.43
C TYR A 81 -2.66 14.11 14.90
N GLU A 82 -1.59 13.38 14.58
CA GLU A 82 -0.23 13.84 14.85
C GLU A 82 0.05 15.14 14.08
N LYS A 83 0.50 16.17 14.81
CA LYS A 83 0.76 17.53 14.32
C LYS A 83 2.05 18.13 14.90
N ARG A 84 2.77 17.40 15.76
CA ARG A 84 4.05 17.84 16.32
C ARG A 84 5.06 18.13 15.22
N GLU A 85 6.04 18.97 15.52
CA GLU A 85 7.15 19.21 14.59
C GLU A 85 7.91 17.91 14.32
N GLY A 86 8.05 17.56 13.04
CA GLY A 86 8.72 16.34 12.63
C GLY A 86 8.52 15.97 11.17
N ILE A 87 8.98 14.77 10.84
CA ILE A 87 9.02 14.21 9.48
C ILE A 87 8.27 12.88 9.44
N TYR A 88 7.47 12.70 8.38
CA TYR A 88 6.79 11.45 8.07
C TYR A 88 7.59 10.71 7.00
N LYS A 89 8.24 9.63 7.43
CA LYS A 89 9.09 8.79 6.59
C LYS A 89 8.32 7.57 6.08
N CYS A 90 8.70 7.07 4.91
CA CYS A 90 8.21 5.81 4.38
C CYS A 90 8.47 4.69 5.39
N ALA A 91 7.42 3.96 5.75
CA ALA A 91 7.53 2.89 6.71
C ALA A 91 8.42 1.73 6.26
N ASN A 92 8.60 1.57 4.94
CA ASN A 92 9.43 0.55 4.35
C ASN A 92 10.90 0.98 4.29
N CYS A 93 11.20 2.07 3.58
CA CYS A 93 12.57 2.44 3.20
C CYS A 93 13.11 3.69 3.92
N ASN A 94 12.37 4.25 4.87
CA ASN A 94 12.71 5.47 5.63
C ASN A 94 12.92 6.75 4.78
N SER A 95 12.57 6.75 3.49
CA SER A 95 12.58 7.97 2.67
C SER A 95 11.67 9.04 3.28
N GLU A 96 12.12 10.29 3.33
CA GLU A 96 11.36 11.42 3.89
C GLU A 96 10.29 11.86 2.90
N LEU A 97 9.02 11.60 3.21
CA LEU A 97 7.92 11.78 2.28
C LEU A 97 7.18 13.10 2.52
N PHE A 98 6.91 13.43 3.79
CA PHE A 98 6.16 14.61 4.18
C PHE A 98 6.73 15.25 5.45
N SER A 99 6.47 16.54 5.64
CA SER A 99 6.78 17.30 6.86
C SER A 99 5.49 17.70 7.57
N HIS A 100 5.56 17.87 8.89
CA HIS A 100 4.49 18.47 9.69
C HIS A 100 4.02 19.84 9.14
N GLU A 101 4.91 20.61 8.51
CA GLU A 101 4.56 21.89 7.90
C GLU A 101 3.49 21.76 6.81
N GLY A 102 3.45 20.63 6.11
CA GLY A 102 2.44 20.35 5.09
C GLY A 102 1.21 19.61 5.63
N LYS A 103 1.20 19.26 6.92
CA LYS A 103 0.20 18.41 7.56
C LYS A 103 -0.99 19.25 8.02
N TYR A 104 -2.20 18.79 7.71
CA TYR A 104 -3.43 19.43 8.17
C TYR A 104 -4.53 18.39 8.44
N ASP A 105 -5.63 18.84 9.06
CA ASP A 105 -6.82 18.01 9.25
C ASP A 105 -7.78 18.24 8.08
N SER A 106 -7.95 17.22 7.23
CA SER A 106 -8.90 17.27 6.11
C SER A 106 -10.29 16.75 6.46
N GLY A 107 -10.48 16.18 7.66
CA GLY A 107 -11.70 15.48 8.05
C GLY A 107 -11.90 14.10 7.39
N SER A 108 -11.00 13.66 6.51
CA SER A 108 -11.11 12.37 5.82
C SER A 108 -11.01 11.17 6.78
N GLY A 109 -10.17 11.32 7.81
CA GLY A 109 -9.78 10.28 8.76
C GLY A 109 -8.48 9.57 8.43
N TRP A 110 -7.73 10.07 7.45
CA TRP A 110 -6.35 9.66 7.18
C TRP A 110 -5.38 10.84 7.25
N PRO A 111 -4.11 10.59 7.63
CA PRO A 111 -3.04 11.59 7.52
C PRO A 111 -3.10 12.32 6.18
N SER A 112 -3.25 13.65 6.25
CA SER A 112 -3.45 14.48 5.06
C SER A 112 -2.38 15.55 4.95
N PHE A 113 -1.77 15.68 3.78
CA PHE A 113 -0.73 16.66 3.49
C PHE A 113 -1.07 17.47 2.25
N TYR A 114 -0.55 18.70 2.16
CA TYR A 114 -0.74 19.55 0.98
C TYR A 114 0.53 19.76 0.14
N LYS A 115 1.67 19.32 0.64
CA LYS A 115 2.95 19.34 -0.07
C LYS A 115 3.79 18.13 0.31
N THR A 116 4.62 17.64 -0.60
CA THR A 116 5.64 16.65 -0.27
C THR A 116 6.80 17.28 0.50
N PHE A 117 7.71 16.45 1.03
CA PHE A 117 8.87 16.91 1.78
C PHE A 117 9.84 17.70 0.89
N ALA A 118 10.11 17.17 -0.30
CA ALA A 118 10.95 17.75 -1.34
C ALA A 118 10.56 17.12 -2.69
N GLU A 119 11.23 17.54 -3.77
CA GLU A 119 11.04 16.92 -5.09
C GLU A 119 11.43 15.44 -5.08
N GLU A 120 10.83 14.68 -6.00
CA GLU A 120 11.14 13.28 -6.27
C GLU A 120 10.93 12.35 -5.06
N LYS A 121 9.98 12.69 -4.16
CA LYS A 121 9.61 11.85 -3.00
C LYS A 121 8.43 10.94 -3.26
N VAL A 122 7.48 11.38 -4.07
CA VAL A 122 6.24 10.64 -4.36
C VAL A 122 6.09 10.44 -5.87
N ALA A 123 5.80 9.22 -6.28
CA ALA A 123 5.39 8.88 -7.64
C ALA A 123 3.87 8.90 -7.74
N TYR A 124 3.36 9.36 -8.89
CA TYR A 124 1.93 9.46 -9.16
C TYR A 124 1.52 8.52 -10.29
N LYS A 125 0.43 7.78 -10.10
CA LYS A 125 -0.15 6.91 -11.14
C LYS A 125 -1.65 7.11 -11.21
N ARG A 126 -2.15 7.43 -12.41
CA ARG A 126 -3.60 7.50 -12.64
C ARG A 126 -4.18 6.08 -12.71
N GLU A 127 -5.20 5.84 -11.91
CA GLU A 127 -5.96 4.59 -11.90
C GLU A 127 -7.14 4.64 -12.88
N TRP A 128 -7.71 3.46 -13.16
CA TRP A 128 -8.79 3.30 -14.13
C TRP A 128 -10.09 4.01 -13.72
N ASP A 129 -10.28 4.25 -12.42
CA ASP A 129 -11.40 4.98 -11.84
C ASP A 129 -11.15 6.49 -11.73
N GLY A 130 -10.01 6.96 -12.26
CA GLY A 130 -9.64 8.37 -12.32
C GLY A 130 -8.91 8.89 -11.10
N ARG A 131 -8.78 8.11 -10.01
CA ARG A 131 -7.97 8.50 -8.85
C ARG A 131 -6.49 8.55 -9.19
N ILE A 132 -5.72 9.30 -8.41
CA ILE A 132 -4.25 9.37 -8.56
C ILE A 132 -3.64 8.67 -7.36
N GLU A 133 -3.10 7.47 -7.58
CA GLU A 133 -2.32 6.73 -6.59
C GLU A 133 -1.01 7.45 -6.31
N CYS A 134 -0.64 7.52 -5.02
CA CYS A 134 0.65 7.97 -4.53
C CYS A 134 1.48 6.76 -4.08
N ALA A 135 2.69 6.63 -4.59
CA ALA A 135 3.66 5.64 -4.15
C ALA A 135 4.98 6.31 -3.73
N CYS A 136 5.73 5.69 -2.81
CA CYS A 136 7.07 6.17 -2.46
C CYS A 136 7.98 6.07 -3.69
N LYS A 137 8.57 7.18 -4.14
CA LYS A 137 9.45 7.20 -5.32
C LYS A 137 10.67 6.30 -5.15
N ASN A 138 11.18 6.20 -3.92
CA ASN A 138 12.39 5.42 -3.61
C ASN A 138 12.17 3.90 -3.63
N CYS A 139 11.05 3.37 -3.11
CA CYS A 139 10.84 1.92 -2.98
C CYS A 139 9.56 1.38 -3.63
N GLY A 140 8.80 2.23 -4.31
CA GLY A 140 7.53 1.89 -4.97
C GLY A 140 6.40 1.48 -4.03
N GLY A 141 6.53 1.66 -2.71
CA GLY A 141 5.50 1.26 -1.76
C GLY A 141 4.26 2.15 -1.88
N HIS A 142 3.07 1.55 -1.96
CA HIS A 142 1.79 2.25 -1.98
C HIS A 142 1.62 3.10 -0.70
N LEU A 143 1.27 4.37 -0.88
CA LEU A 143 1.07 5.33 0.21
C LEU A 143 -0.41 5.66 0.41
N GLY A 144 -1.14 5.89 -0.68
CA GLY A 144 -2.53 6.34 -0.67
C GLY A 144 -2.86 7.04 -1.97
N HIS A 145 -3.59 8.15 -1.91
CA HIS A 145 -4.05 8.87 -3.11
C HIS A 145 -3.96 10.39 -2.95
N ALA A 146 -3.81 11.10 -4.07
CA ALA A 146 -3.90 12.55 -4.14
C ALA A 146 -5.26 12.99 -4.71
N PHE A 147 -5.82 14.06 -4.14
CA PHE A 147 -7.09 14.64 -4.53
C PHE A 147 -6.97 16.14 -4.81
N PRO A 148 -7.84 16.72 -5.67
CA PRO A 148 -7.74 18.12 -6.08
C PRO A 148 -8.37 19.12 -5.08
N ASP A 149 -8.78 18.66 -3.90
CA ASP A 149 -9.60 19.40 -2.93
C ASP A 149 -8.82 19.82 -1.66
N GLY A 150 -7.49 19.91 -1.75
CA GLY A 150 -6.63 20.41 -0.66
C GLY A 150 -6.83 21.91 -0.37
N PRO A 151 -6.05 22.52 0.53
CA PRO A 151 -6.24 23.92 0.95
C PRO A 151 -6.21 24.90 -0.23
N LYS A 152 -6.95 26.01 -0.14
CA LYS A 152 -6.85 27.07 -1.14
C LYS A 152 -5.50 27.77 -1.00
N LEU A 153 -4.93 28.24 -2.11
CA LEU A 153 -3.64 28.93 -2.09
C LEU A 153 -3.68 30.18 -1.19
N MET A 154 -4.79 30.91 -1.21
CA MET A 154 -4.97 32.13 -0.40
C MET A 154 -5.00 31.89 1.12
N ASP A 155 -5.19 30.63 1.55
CA ASP A 155 -5.23 30.25 2.96
C ASP A 155 -3.84 29.77 3.45
N ILE A 156 -2.80 29.85 2.61
CA ILE A 156 -1.45 29.37 2.87
C ILE A 156 -0.47 30.54 2.82
N ASP A 157 0.45 30.57 3.78
CA ASP A 157 1.48 31.63 3.85
C ASP A 157 2.32 31.68 2.57
N ALA A 158 2.58 32.90 2.07
CA ALA A 158 3.29 33.11 0.81
C ALA A 158 4.70 32.47 0.82
N GLU A 159 5.41 32.55 1.94
CA GLU A 159 6.72 31.91 2.12
C GLU A 159 6.64 30.38 1.94
N ILE A 160 5.53 29.75 2.36
CA ILE A 160 5.30 28.32 2.15
C ILE A 160 5.03 28.00 0.68
N LEU A 161 4.31 28.88 -0.03
CA LEU A 161 4.02 28.70 -1.45
C LEU A 161 5.28 28.77 -2.31
N GLU A 162 6.23 29.65 -1.97
CA GLU A 162 7.48 29.82 -2.71
C GLU A 162 8.43 28.62 -2.60
N ARG A 163 8.30 27.83 -1.54
CA ARG A 163 9.12 26.64 -1.25
C ARG A 163 8.41 25.31 -1.53
N LEU A 164 7.30 25.33 -2.29
CA LEU A 164 6.63 24.11 -2.71
C LEU A 164 7.51 23.31 -3.68
N PRO A 165 7.62 21.98 -3.53
CA PRO A 165 8.25 21.12 -4.53
C PRO A 165 7.61 21.32 -5.91
N SER A 166 8.43 21.48 -6.95
CA SER A 166 7.93 21.83 -8.28
C SER A 166 7.15 20.71 -8.97
N ASP A 167 7.37 19.47 -8.53
CA ASP A 167 6.74 18.23 -9.01
C ASP A 167 5.47 17.84 -8.22
N ASP A 168 5.07 18.63 -7.22
CA ASP A 168 3.77 18.44 -6.56
C ASP A 168 2.61 18.70 -7.54
N LEU A 169 1.52 17.95 -7.36
CA LEU A 169 0.37 18.02 -8.24
C LEU A 169 -0.31 19.39 -8.15
N LYS A 170 -0.60 20.00 -9.30
CA LYS A 170 -1.35 21.27 -9.37
C LYS A 170 -2.82 21.01 -9.62
N THR A 171 -3.68 21.78 -8.97
CA THR A 171 -5.14 21.66 -9.10
C THR A 171 -5.72 22.95 -9.68
N PHE A 172 -6.49 22.81 -10.75
CA PHE A 172 -7.02 23.93 -11.51
C PHE A 172 -8.54 24.03 -11.30
N ASP A 173 -9.05 25.25 -11.23
CA ASP A 173 -10.49 25.50 -11.19
C ASP A 173 -11.15 25.38 -12.57
N LEU A 174 -12.45 25.68 -12.63
CA LEU A 174 -13.22 25.66 -13.87
C LEU A 174 -12.75 26.68 -14.92
N ASN A 175 -11.98 27.70 -14.51
CA ASN A 175 -11.38 28.70 -15.38
C ASN A 175 -9.91 28.36 -15.71
N ASN A 176 -9.46 27.15 -15.40
CA ASN A 176 -8.09 26.68 -15.58
C ASN A 176 -7.04 27.49 -14.79
N GLN A 177 -7.45 28.08 -13.66
CA GLN A 177 -6.56 28.80 -12.76
C GLN A 177 -6.10 27.89 -11.62
N TYR A 178 -4.80 27.93 -11.30
CA TYR A 178 -4.25 27.21 -10.15
C TYR A 178 -4.82 27.83 -8.87
N SER A 179 -5.68 27.09 -8.17
CA SER A 179 -6.52 27.66 -7.11
C SER A 179 -6.37 26.96 -5.76
N ARG A 180 -5.98 25.67 -5.76
CA ARG A 180 -5.82 24.87 -4.55
C ARG A 180 -4.56 24.01 -4.62
N LEU A 181 -4.04 23.69 -3.45
CA LEU A 181 -3.03 22.67 -3.26
C LEU A 181 -3.65 21.27 -3.36
N PRO A 182 -2.86 20.23 -3.70
CA PRO A 182 -3.34 18.87 -3.66
C PRO A 182 -3.63 18.44 -2.22
N ARG A 183 -4.48 17.43 -2.04
CA ARG A 183 -4.64 16.71 -0.77
C ARG A 183 -4.06 15.31 -0.93
N TYR A 184 -2.86 15.11 -0.41
CA TYR A 184 -2.26 13.80 -0.24
C TYR A 184 -2.91 13.09 0.95
N CYS A 185 -3.80 12.15 0.67
CA CYS A 185 -4.52 11.35 1.66
C CYS A 185 -3.81 10.00 1.81
N ILE A 186 -3.03 9.85 2.88
CA ILE A 186 -2.02 8.81 3.00
C ILE A 186 -2.36 7.86 4.15
N ASN A 187 -2.19 6.55 3.92
CA ASN A 187 -2.28 5.55 4.97
C ASN A 187 -1.20 5.79 6.02
N GLY A 188 -1.57 5.93 7.29
CA GLY A 188 -0.61 6.05 8.37
C GLY A 188 0.23 4.79 8.56
N ALA A 189 -0.28 3.60 8.24
CA ALA A 189 0.51 2.37 8.20
C ALA A 189 1.66 2.42 7.17
N ALA A 190 1.55 3.25 6.12
CA ALA A 190 2.64 3.49 5.17
C ALA A 190 3.69 4.48 5.70
N LEU A 191 3.47 5.10 6.87
CA LEU A 191 4.32 6.15 7.44
C LEU A 191 4.91 5.76 8.81
N LYS A 192 6.07 6.34 9.11
CA LYS A 192 6.66 6.43 10.45
C LYS A 192 6.91 7.90 10.74
N PHE A 193 6.50 8.39 11.90
CA PHE A 193 6.74 9.76 12.32
C PHE A 193 7.99 9.84 13.19
N TYR A 194 8.81 10.86 12.95
CA TYR A 194 10.00 11.20 13.71
C TYR A 194 9.86 12.65 14.16
N ALA A 195 9.71 12.86 15.47
CA ALA A 195 9.68 14.20 16.03
C ALA A 195 11.05 14.88 15.84
N LYS A 196 11.06 16.21 15.71
CA LYS A 196 12.28 16.99 15.50
C LYS A 196 13.21 17.01 16.73
N ASP A 197 12.65 16.80 17.92
CA ASP A 197 13.30 17.01 19.21
C ASP A 197 13.44 15.71 20.06
N GLU A 198 13.32 14.53 19.45
CA GLU A 198 13.54 13.21 20.07
C GLU A 198 14.70 12.46 19.41
#